data_AF-A0A085BEE7-F1
#
_entry.id   AF-A0A085BEE7-F1
#
_cell.length_a   1.000
_cell.length_b   1.000
_cell.length_c   1.000
_cell.angle_alpha   90.00
_cell.angle_beta   90.00
_cell.angle_gamma   90.00
#
_symmetry.space_group_name_H-M   'P 1'
#
loop_
_entity.id
_entity.type
_entity.pdbx_description
1 polymer ?
#
loop_
_entity_poly.entity_id
_entity_poly.type
_entity_poly.pdbx_seq_one_letter_code
_entity_poly.pdbx_strand_id
1 'polypeptide(L)' 'MNTILVGNEFIEKQKHLTKVGTSEDGWFTYYIDEILAKWILEYPNSEYHGGGLPQLRLIEKFPWEK' A
#
# COMPACT_ATOMS: atom_id res chain seq x y z
N MET A 1 13.45 -2.06 6.52
CA MET A 1 13.39 -0.59 6.29
C MET A 1 11.93 -0.22 6.09
N ASN A 2 11.38 0.72 6.87
CA ASN A 2 9.96 1.11 6.77
C ASN A 2 9.81 2.28 5.80
N THR A 3 9.88 2.01 4.49
CA THR A 3 9.60 3.04 3.49
C THR A 3 8.10 3.28 3.42
N ILE A 4 7.68 4.53 3.69
CA ILE A 4 6.30 4.97 3.61
C ILE A 4 6.26 6.20 2.70
N LEU A 5 5.40 6.15 1.69
CA LEU A 5 5.18 7.24 0.75
C LEU A 5 3.78 7.82 0.99
N VAL A 6 3.71 9.15 1.03
CA VAL A 6 2.47 9.92 1.22
C VAL A 6 2.41 11.07 0.22
N GLY A 7 1.25 11.70 0.07
CA GLY A 7 1.09 12.90 -0.77
C GLY A 7 1.52 12.67 -2.22
N ASN A 8 2.36 13.57 -2.76
CA ASN A 8 2.79 13.50 -4.16
C ASN A 8 3.64 12.26 -4.47
N GLU A 9 4.48 11.82 -3.54
CA GLU A 9 5.31 10.61 -3.74
C GLU A 9 4.43 9.35 -3.83
N PHE A 10 3.38 9.30 -3.03
CA PHE A 10 2.34 8.27 -3.14
C PHE A 10 1.67 8.30 -4.52
N ILE A 11 1.20 9.49 -4.96
CA ILE A 11 0.49 9.65 -6.24
C ILE A 11 1.38 9.22 -7.41
N GLU A 12 2.63 9.67 -7.45
CA GLU A 12 3.55 9.32 -8.53
C GLU A 12 3.89 7.83 -8.49
N LYS A 13 4.26 7.27 -7.33
CA LYS A 13 4.60 5.86 -7.24
C LYS A 13 3.43 4.98 -7.64
N GLN A 14 2.20 5.30 -7.24
CA GLN A 14 1.01 4.50 -7.51
C GLN A 14 0.75 4.29 -9.01
N LYS A 15 1.14 5.24 -9.88
CA LYS A 15 1.01 5.10 -11.34
C LYS A 15 1.86 3.96 -11.91
N HIS A 16 2.92 3.58 -11.20
CA HIS A 16 3.86 2.52 -11.59
C HIS A 16 3.59 1.20 -10.86
N LEU A 17 2.46 1.09 -10.15
CA LEU A 17 2.09 -0.09 -9.39
C LEU A 17 1.04 -0.93 -10.10
N THR A 18 1.24 -2.23 -10.13
CA THR A 18 0.24 -3.21 -10.56
C THR A 18 -0.46 -3.78 -9.33
N LYS A 19 -1.79 -3.65 -9.28
CA LYS A 19 -2.61 -4.21 -8.20
C LYS A 19 -2.60 -5.73 -8.29
N VAL A 20 -2.26 -6.40 -7.19
CA VAL A 20 -2.25 -7.87 -7.09
C VAL A 20 -3.35 -8.43 -6.21
N GLY A 21 -3.98 -7.60 -5.36
CA GLY A 21 -5.09 -8.03 -4.53
C GLY A 21 -5.59 -6.97 -3.57
N THR A 22 -6.57 -7.35 -2.75
CA THR A 22 -7.08 -6.58 -1.61
C THR A 22 -7.24 -7.50 -0.41
N SER A 23 -7.18 -6.97 0.80
CA SER A 23 -7.56 -7.72 2.00
C SER A 23 -9.05 -8.03 2.01
N GLU A 24 -9.45 -9.03 2.80
CA GLU A 24 -10.86 -9.44 2.94
C GLU A 24 -11.74 -8.32 3.51
N ASP A 25 -11.17 -7.48 4.38
CA ASP A 25 -11.84 -6.31 4.97
C ASP A 25 -11.85 -5.08 4.05
N GLY A 26 -11.20 -5.15 2.88
CA GLY A 26 -11.11 -4.07 1.89
C GLY A 26 -10.19 -2.90 2.27
N TRP A 27 -9.54 -2.92 3.43
CA TRP A 27 -8.71 -1.81 3.92
C TRP A 27 -7.31 -1.75 3.31
N PHE A 28 -6.79 -2.89 2.87
CA PHE A 28 -5.46 -3.01 2.28
C PHE A 28 -5.59 -3.33 0.80
N THR A 29 -4.89 -2.56 -0.03
CA THR A 29 -4.66 -2.94 -1.43
C THR A 29 -3.20 -3.30 -1.61
N TYR A 30 -2.96 -4.50 -2.15
CA TYR A 30 -1.63 -5.03 -2.38
C TYR A 30 -1.19 -4.74 -3.81
N TYR A 31 0.06 -4.32 -3.96
CA TYR A 31 0.65 -3.92 -5.22
C TYR A 31 2.05 -4.52 -5.40
N ILE A 32 2.47 -4.61 -6.65
CA ILE A 32 3.85 -4.90 -7.05
C ILE A 32 4.33 -3.82 -8.04
N ASP A 33 5.60 -3.44 -7.97
CA ASP A 33 6.21 -2.52 -8.93
C ASP A 33 7.08 -3.24 -9.98
N GLU A 34 7.66 -2.45 -10.89
CA GLU A 34 8.53 -2.91 -11.98
C GLU A 34 9.79 -3.66 -11.55
N ILE A 35 10.26 -3.46 -10.31
CA ILE A 35 11.43 -4.16 -9.75
C ILE A 35 11.01 -5.32 -8.82
N LEU A 36 9.74 -5.73 -8.87
CA LEU A 36 9.14 -6.76 -8.02
C LEU A 36 9.10 -6.40 -6.52
N ALA A 37 9.24 -5.11 -6.18
CA ALA A 37 9.03 -4.67 -4.81
C ALA A 37 7.53 -4.63 -4.49
N LYS A 38 7.21 -5.00 -3.25
CA LYS A 38 5.85 -5.24 -2.78
C LYS A 38 5.38 -4.06 -1.94
N TRP A 39 4.18 -3.59 -2.22
CA TRP A 39 3.63 -2.39 -1.60
C TRP A 39 2.22 -2.65 -1.06
N ILE A 40 1.90 -2.02 0.06
CA ILE A 40 0.56 -1.97 0.63
C ILE A 40 0.07 -0.52 0.60
N LEU A 41 -1.10 -0.30 0.01
CA LEU A 41 -1.87 0.92 0.22
C LEU A 41 -2.77 0.70 1.43
N GLU A 42 -2.67 1.60 2.41
CA GLU A 42 -3.45 1.57 3.64
C GLU A 42 -3.83 2.99 4.09
N TYR A 43 -4.80 3.04 5.01
CA TYR A 43 -5.27 4.28 5.64
C TYR A 43 -4.95 4.19 7.15
N PRO A 44 -3.84 4.78 7.62
CA PRO A 44 -3.29 4.52 8.96
C PRO A 44 -4.16 5.01 10.13
N ASN A 45 -5.31 5.63 9.87
CA ASN A 45 -6.28 6.03 10.89
C ASN A 45 -7.71 5.63 10.47
N SER A 46 -7.91 4.41 9.98
CA SER A 46 -9.22 3.89 9.55
C SER A 46 -10.31 4.01 10.63
N GLU A 47 -9.91 4.10 11.91
CA GLU A 47 -10.79 4.28 13.06
C GLU A 47 -11.38 5.71 13.18
N TYR A 48 -10.83 6.70 12.48
CA TYR A 48 -11.36 8.06 12.44
C TYR A 48 -12.19 8.25 11.17
N HIS A 49 -13.41 8.81 11.31
CA HIS A 49 -14.38 9.06 10.22
C HIS A 49 -13.71 9.58 8.93
N GLY A 50 -13.46 8.68 7.97
CA GLY A 50 -12.85 8.98 6.67
C GLY A 50 -11.51 8.32 6.40
N GLY A 51 -10.87 7.72 7.40
CA GLY A 51 -9.50 7.22 7.29
C GLY A 51 -8.51 8.38 7.19
N GLY A 52 -7.36 8.28 7.87
CA GLY A 52 -6.25 9.21 7.63
C GLY A 52 -5.85 9.24 6.14
N LEU A 53 -5.03 10.20 5.72
CA LEU A 53 -4.58 10.25 4.32
C LEU A 53 -3.97 8.90 3.90
N PRO A 54 -4.21 8.44 2.66
CA PRO A 54 -3.68 7.18 2.17
C PRO A 54 -2.15 7.22 2.14
N GLN A 55 -1.54 6.07 2.41
CA GLN A 55 -0.10 5.88 2.30
C GLN A 55 0.23 4.59 1.54
N LEU A 56 1.40 4.57 0.89
CA LEU A 56 2.01 3.37 0.32
C LEU A 56 3.19 2.95 1.18
N ARG A 57 3.11 1.76 1.77
CA ARG A 57 4.18 1.19 2.59
C ARG A 57 4.85 0.05 1.84
N LEU A 58 6.18 0.08 1.78
CA LEU A 58 6.98 -1.02 1.28
C LEU A 58 6.94 -2.18 2.27
N ILE A 59 6.74 -3.39 1.77
CA ILE A 59 6.74 -4.62 2.55
C ILE A 59 7.73 -5.63 1.98
N GLU A 60 8.27 -6.48 2.86
CA GLU A 60 9.20 -7.53 2.44
C GLU A 60 8.46 -8.70 1.78
N LYS A 61 7.27 -9.02 2.30
CA LYS A 61 6.40 -10.08 1.80
C LYS A 61 4.93 -9.77 2.00
N PHE A 62 4.09 -10.29 1.11
CA PHE A 62 2.65 -10.28 1.26
C PHE A 62 2.21 -11.19 2.40
N PRO A 63 1.03 -10.96 3.01
CA PRO A 63 0.55 -11.75 4.14
C PRO A 63 0.37 -13.25 3.85
N TRP A 64 0.17 -13.62 2.58
CA TRP A 64 0.00 -15.02 2.15
C TRP A 64 1.32 -15.71 1.77
N GLU A 65 2.43 -14.98 1.72
CA GLU A 65 3.74 -15.56 1.44
C GLU A 65 4.33 -16.14 2.74
N LYS A 66 4.55 -17.47 2.74
CA LYS A 66 5.14 -18.21 3.86
C LYS A 66 6.60 -17.80 4.07
#